data_AF-A0A8H5CSX8-F1
#
_entry.id   AF-A0A8H5CSX8-F1
#
_cell.length_a   1.000
_cell.length_b   1.000
_cell.length_c   1.000
_cell.angle_alpha   90.00
_cell.angle_beta   90.00
_cell.angle_gamma   90.00
#
_symmetry.space_group_name_H-M   'P 1'
#
loop_
_entity.id
_entity.type
_entity.pdbx_description
1 polymer ?
#
loop_
_entity_poly.entity_id
_entity_poly.type
_entity_poly.pdbx_seq_one_letter_code
_entity_poly.pdbx_strand_id
1 'polypeptide(L)'
;MSSNVPISGQGITAPTPQNTPLNQAPIAQGLSRPMVPVIAEDDEQESVNGEDTVPDLSQAQAHLLGMVQGRLAGLIGKSSGYIESLPLPVKLSLEGLKGLQVQQDELQAKLKREITELEKKYLELTKPLYERRNAIISGKEAATITEIDAGYDYSVKDDPKYEALPKDPPPTATAIPEFWLTALRNHIGLAELITDRDEQALKHLTDIRYEYLDDSSDSEHGGKPGFKLIFTFSPNEFFENETLTKTYIYQQEVGYSGDFIYDRAIGDEIKWKEDKDLTKEFEIKKQRNKNTNRTRLVRKARPTESFFNFFTPPLPLDDINLEDLEDQEADEAEEKLELDYQLGEDFKDKIIPRAVDYFTGKAVDFDMLGDDDDDYEDIDDEDDEDDDDAASDDEEEPARRRGPPKGRGNAVNPEDCKQQ
;
A
#
# COMPACT_ATOMS: atom_id res chain seq x y z
N MET A 1 -53.62 -31.66 -21.52
CA MET A 1 -53.85 -33.07 -21.15
C MET A 1 -53.19 -33.27 -19.79
N SER A 2 -54.01 -33.63 -18.81
CA SER A 2 -53.68 -33.86 -17.41
C SER A 2 -52.64 -34.98 -17.22
N SER A 3 -51.76 -34.84 -16.22
CA SER A 3 -51.69 -35.85 -15.15
C SER A 3 -51.05 -35.27 -13.87
N ASN A 4 -51.87 -35.12 -12.82
CA ASN A 4 -51.46 -35.29 -11.41
C ASN A 4 -50.71 -36.64 -11.25
N VAL A 5 -49.91 -36.92 -10.22
CA VAL A 5 -50.22 -37.15 -8.79
C VAL A 5 -48.83 -37.40 -8.08
N PRO A 6 -48.73 -37.62 -6.74
CA PRO A 6 -48.70 -36.70 -5.59
C PRO A 6 -47.34 -36.68 -4.83
N ILE A 7 -47.21 -35.72 -3.91
CA ILE A 7 -46.26 -35.80 -2.79
C ILE A 7 -46.85 -36.70 -1.69
N SER A 8 -46.14 -37.76 -1.29
CA SER A 8 -46.37 -38.47 -0.03
C SER A 8 -45.09 -38.42 0.80
N GLY A 9 -45.16 -37.79 1.96
CA GLY A 9 -44.07 -37.73 2.92
C GLY A 9 -43.77 -39.09 3.53
N GLN A 10 -42.48 -39.38 3.65
CA GLN A 10 -41.91 -40.23 4.69
C GLN A 10 -40.41 -39.93 4.74
N GLY A 11 -39.92 -39.61 5.94
CA GLY A 11 -38.52 -39.28 6.17
C GLY A 11 -37.60 -40.41 5.74
N ILE A 12 -36.65 -40.08 4.88
CA ILE A 12 -35.49 -40.90 4.60
C ILE A 12 -34.30 -39.95 4.71
N THR A 13 -33.70 -39.95 5.90
CA THR A 13 -32.35 -39.46 6.14
C THR A 13 -31.43 -40.16 5.14
N ALA A 14 -30.89 -39.41 4.18
CA ALA A 14 -29.86 -39.91 3.29
C ALA A 14 -28.62 -40.28 4.12
N PRO A 15 -28.08 -41.51 4.00
CA PRO A 15 -26.88 -41.88 4.74
C PRO A 15 -25.68 -41.17 4.12
N THR A 16 -24.99 -40.37 4.92
CA THR A 16 -23.67 -39.82 4.60
C THR A 16 -22.68 -40.96 4.37
N PRO A 17 -21.87 -40.95 3.30
CA PRO A 17 -20.82 -41.95 3.12
C PRO A 17 -19.70 -41.69 4.14
N GLN A 18 -19.64 -42.57 5.12
CA GLN A 18 -18.65 -42.59 6.19
C GLN A 18 -17.33 -43.14 5.65
N ASN A 19 -16.39 -42.24 5.33
CA ASN A 19 -15.08 -42.61 4.82
C ASN A 19 -14.08 -42.78 5.99
N THR A 20 -14.37 -43.73 6.88
CA THR A 20 -13.46 -44.12 7.97
C THR A 20 -13.12 -45.60 7.81
N PRO A 21 -11.85 -45.98 7.60
CA PRO A 21 -11.49 -47.38 7.43
C PRO A 21 -11.73 -48.18 8.72
N LEU A 22 -12.46 -49.28 8.56
CA LEU A 22 -12.78 -50.26 9.58
C LEU A 22 -11.58 -51.20 9.81
N ASN A 23 -10.47 -50.67 10.34
CA ASN A 23 -9.39 -51.47 10.90
C ASN A 23 -8.50 -50.63 11.81
N GLN A 24 -8.56 -50.89 13.12
CA GLN A 24 -7.57 -50.40 14.08
C GLN A 24 -6.26 -51.15 13.84
N ALA A 25 -5.30 -50.50 13.17
CA ALA A 25 -3.92 -50.97 13.13
C ALA A 25 -3.30 -50.84 14.53
N PRO A 26 -2.55 -51.85 15.02
CA PRO A 26 -1.95 -51.79 16.35
C PRO A 26 -0.84 -50.74 16.37
N ILE A 27 -1.01 -49.71 17.19
CA ILE A 27 0.03 -48.74 17.54
C ILE A 27 0.95 -49.41 18.55
N ALA A 28 2.02 -50.05 18.07
CA ALA A 28 3.29 -50.22 18.79
C ALA A 28 4.30 -50.95 17.91
N GLN A 29 5.56 -50.52 18.00
CA GLN A 29 6.78 -51.06 17.40
C GLN A 29 7.17 -50.53 16.02
N GLY A 30 8.22 -49.69 15.98
CA GLY A 30 9.14 -49.69 14.84
C GLY A 30 9.63 -48.36 14.28
N LEU A 31 9.27 -47.20 14.80
CA LEU A 31 9.87 -45.94 14.35
C LEU A 31 11.16 -45.67 15.14
N SER A 32 12.29 -46.03 14.53
CA SER A 32 13.64 -45.68 14.98
C SER A 32 13.77 -44.16 15.08
N ARG A 33 13.84 -43.65 16.30
CA ARG A 33 14.31 -42.29 16.57
C ARG A 33 15.77 -42.18 16.10
N PRO A 34 16.19 -41.13 15.39
CA PRO A 34 17.61 -40.89 15.15
C PRO A 34 18.32 -40.73 16.50
N MET A 35 19.27 -41.62 16.77
CA MET A 35 20.12 -41.56 17.96
C MET A 35 21.10 -40.40 17.82
N VAL A 36 20.79 -39.27 18.45
CA VAL A 36 21.82 -38.32 18.87
C VAL A 36 22.42 -38.87 20.16
N PRO A 37 23.74 -39.12 20.26
CA PRO A 37 24.34 -39.55 21.52
C PRO A 37 24.13 -38.48 22.58
N VAL A 38 23.58 -38.87 23.72
CA VAL A 38 23.55 -38.03 24.93
C VAL A 38 24.98 -37.97 25.43
N ILE A 39 25.57 -36.77 25.45
CA ILE A 39 26.87 -36.53 26.06
C ILE A 39 26.69 -36.77 27.57
N ALA A 40 27.33 -37.80 28.10
CA ALA A 40 27.41 -38.02 29.52
C ALA A 40 28.40 -37.00 30.11
N GLU A 41 27.93 -36.23 31.10
CA GLU A 41 28.81 -35.54 32.05
C GLU A 41 29.48 -36.63 32.89
N ASP A 42 30.78 -36.87 32.63
CA ASP A 42 31.58 -37.85 33.37
C ASP A 42 32.30 -37.12 34.50
N ASP A 43 32.12 -37.68 35.70
CA ASP A 43 32.68 -37.22 36.98
C ASP A 43 34.21 -37.13 36.96
N GLU A 44 34.70 -36.14 37.70
CA GLU A 44 36.09 -35.86 38.01
C GLU A 44 36.87 -37.09 38.52
N GLN A 45 37.97 -37.46 37.85
CA GLN A 45 39.10 -38.13 38.49
C GLN A 45 40.45 -37.58 38.00
N GLU A 46 41.23 -37.12 38.96
CA GLU A 46 42.61 -36.65 38.86
C GLU A 46 43.52 -37.67 38.16
N SER A 47 44.31 -37.21 37.18
CA SER A 47 45.69 -37.72 37.03
C SER A 47 46.58 -36.71 36.29
N VAL A 48 47.85 -36.74 36.67
CA VAL A 48 48.88 -35.70 36.54
C VAL A 48 49.65 -35.79 35.21
N ASN A 49 49.99 -34.62 34.66
CA ASN A 49 51.06 -34.28 33.71
C ASN A 49 51.05 -34.87 32.27
N GLY A 50 50.94 -33.95 31.29
CA GLY A 50 51.41 -34.14 29.92
C GLY A 50 51.08 -32.94 29.04
N GLU A 51 52.05 -32.05 28.83
CA GLU A 51 51.99 -31.01 27.80
C GLU A 51 51.87 -31.66 26.41
N ASP A 52 50.76 -31.41 25.69
CA ASP A 52 50.73 -31.47 24.22
C ASP A 52 49.58 -30.61 23.69
N THR A 53 49.94 -29.57 22.94
CA THR A 53 49.06 -28.57 22.35
C THR A 53 48.38 -29.10 21.08
N VAL A 54 47.09 -29.45 21.18
CA VAL A 54 46.21 -29.63 20.01
C VAL A 54 45.44 -28.33 19.77
N PRO A 55 45.49 -27.71 18.58
CA PRO A 55 44.72 -26.50 18.31
C PRO A 55 43.23 -26.86 18.23
N ASP A 56 42.43 -26.15 19.01
CA ASP A 56 40.98 -26.29 19.12
C ASP A 56 40.29 -26.03 17.76
N LEU A 57 39.92 -27.12 17.09
CA LEU A 57 39.26 -27.10 15.79
C LEU A 57 37.82 -26.55 15.88
N SER A 58 37.20 -26.60 17.06
CA SER A 58 35.83 -26.14 17.29
C SER A 58 35.74 -24.62 17.40
N GLN A 59 36.68 -24.01 18.14
CA GLN A 59 36.84 -22.56 18.17
C GLN A 59 37.25 -22.01 16.81
N ALA A 60 38.12 -22.71 16.07
CA ALA A 60 38.47 -22.29 14.71
C ALA A 60 37.26 -22.31 13.76
N GLN A 61 36.37 -23.29 13.90
CA GLN A 61 35.16 -23.41 13.08
C GLN A 61 34.07 -22.41 13.49
N ALA A 62 33.89 -22.14 14.78
CA ALA A 62 33.01 -21.12 15.32
C ALA A 62 33.50 -19.70 15.00
N HIS A 63 34.80 -19.46 15.09
CA HIS A 63 35.43 -18.20 14.71
C HIS A 63 35.38 -17.98 13.20
N LEU A 64 35.50 -19.04 12.39
CA LEU A 64 35.28 -18.95 10.94
C LEU A 64 33.81 -18.60 10.62
N LEU A 65 32.85 -19.20 11.33
CA LEU A 65 31.43 -18.94 11.16
C LEU A 65 31.05 -17.50 11.59
N GLY A 66 31.61 -17.02 12.71
CA GLY A 66 31.45 -15.65 13.19
C GLY A 66 32.12 -14.60 12.30
N MET A 67 33.30 -14.91 11.72
CA MET A 67 33.93 -14.07 10.69
C MET A 67 33.15 -14.06 9.38
N VAL A 68 32.48 -15.17 9.02
CA VAL A 68 31.60 -15.25 7.85
C VAL A 68 30.34 -14.42 8.09
N GLN A 69 29.71 -14.50 9.26
CA GLN A 69 28.55 -13.67 9.63
C GLN A 69 28.89 -12.17 9.69
N GLY A 70 30.01 -11.80 10.32
CA GLY A 70 30.46 -10.40 10.38
C GLY A 70 30.88 -9.82 9.03
N ARG A 71 31.39 -10.65 8.11
CA ARG A 71 31.66 -10.22 6.72
C ARG A 71 30.39 -10.17 5.88
N LEU A 72 29.43 -11.05 6.09
CA LEU A 72 28.14 -11.07 5.38
C LEU A 72 27.31 -9.81 5.66
N ALA A 73 27.36 -9.26 6.87
CA ALA A 73 26.67 -8.03 7.22
C ALA A 73 27.18 -6.79 6.46
N GLY A 74 28.47 -6.73 6.11
CA GLY A 74 29.07 -5.66 5.29
C GLY A 74 28.98 -5.87 3.78
N LEU A 75 28.21 -6.87 3.34
CA LEU A 75 28.27 -7.44 2.00
C LEU A 75 26.99 -7.35 1.19
N ILE A 76 25.95 -6.75 1.75
CA ILE A 76 24.73 -6.46 1.04
C ILE A 76 25.10 -5.61 -0.18
N GLY A 77 24.96 -6.18 -1.38
CA GLY A 77 25.24 -5.52 -2.67
C GLY A 77 26.69 -5.54 -3.19
N LYS A 78 27.66 -6.22 -2.55
CA LYS A 78 29.05 -6.33 -3.06
C LYS A 78 29.52 -7.78 -3.10
N SER A 79 30.20 -8.20 -4.17
CA SER A 79 30.83 -9.52 -4.18
C SER A 79 31.92 -9.55 -3.11
N SER A 80 31.87 -10.54 -2.22
CA SER A 80 32.69 -10.58 -1.00
C SER A 80 34.17 -10.80 -1.27
N GLY A 81 34.55 -11.05 -2.52
CA GLY A 81 35.74 -11.84 -2.85
C GLY A 81 35.63 -13.30 -2.39
N TYR A 82 34.68 -13.64 -1.52
CA TYR A 82 34.49 -14.98 -0.96
C TYR A 82 34.03 -15.94 -2.04
N ILE A 83 33.01 -15.56 -2.82
CA ILE A 83 32.50 -16.37 -3.93
C ILE A 83 33.64 -16.65 -4.95
N GLU A 84 34.48 -15.66 -5.21
CA GLU A 84 35.66 -15.77 -6.08
C GLU A 84 36.78 -16.61 -5.46
N SER A 85 36.87 -16.70 -4.14
CA SER A 85 37.84 -17.54 -3.44
C SER A 85 37.43 -19.02 -3.35
N LEU A 86 36.16 -19.34 -3.62
CA LEU A 86 35.66 -20.72 -3.52
C LEU A 86 36.35 -21.67 -4.52
N PRO A 87 36.60 -22.94 -4.11
CA PRO A 87 37.10 -23.98 -5.01
C PRO A 87 36.18 -24.20 -6.22
N LEU A 88 36.76 -24.58 -7.36
CA LEU A 88 36.01 -24.81 -8.60
C LEU A 88 34.80 -25.76 -8.44
N PRO A 89 34.89 -26.91 -7.73
CA PRO A 89 33.73 -27.77 -7.53
C PRO A 89 32.56 -27.09 -6.80
N VAL A 90 32.85 -26.19 -5.86
CA VAL A 90 31.84 -25.43 -5.12
C VAL A 90 31.19 -24.38 -6.03
N LYS A 91 31.99 -23.67 -6.84
CA LYS A 91 31.47 -22.72 -7.84
C LYS A 91 30.57 -23.40 -8.87
N LEU A 92 30.94 -24.59 -9.33
CA LEU A 92 30.10 -25.38 -10.23
C LEU A 92 28.79 -25.81 -9.56
N SER A 93 28.83 -26.11 -8.26
CA SER A 93 27.62 -26.42 -7.48
C SER A 93 26.72 -25.18 -7.34
N LEU A 94 27.29 -24.01 -7.07
CA LEU A 94 26.54 -22.73 -7.04
C LEU A 94 25.90 -22.42 -8.40
N GLU A 95 26.62 -22.66 -9.50
CA GLU A 95 26.05 -22.48 -10.84
C GLU A 95 24.90 -23.47 -11.09
N GLY A 96 25.00 -24.70 -10.59
CA GLY A 96 23.89 -25.65 -10.57
C GLY A 96 22.68 -25.15 -9.75
N LEU A 97 22.92 -24.54 -8.59
CA LEU A 97 21.85 -23.94 -7.77
C LEU A 97 21.17 -22.76 -8.47
N LYS A 98 21.91 -21.91 -9.19
CA LYS A 98 21.30 -20.85 -10.02
C LYS A 98 20.42 -21.44 -11.12
N GLY A 99 20.84 -22.55 -11.73
CA GLY A 99 20.00 -23.27 -12.70
C GLY A 99 18.69 -23.79 -12.10
N LEU A 100 18.69 -24.22 -10.83
CA LEU A 100 17.47 -24.57 -10.10
C LEU A 100 16.63 -23.35 -9.77
N GLN A 101 17.25 -22.21 -9.43
CA GLN A 101 16.55 -20.96 -9.20
C GLN A 101 15.74 -20.54 -10.43
N VAL A 102 16.31 -20.64 -11.63
CA VAL A 102 15.58 -20.36 -12.89
C VAL A 102 14.30 -21.21 -13.01
N GLN A 103 14.36 -22.50 -12.63
CA GLN A 103 13.18 -23.37 -12.66
C GLN A 103 12.13 -22.96 -11.62
N GLN A 104 12.57 -22.47 -10.45
CA GLN A 104 11.68 -21.93 -9.43
C GLN A 104 11.00 -20.64 -9.93
N ASP A 105 11.76 -19.73 -10.54
CA ASP A 105 11.26 -18.47 -11.08
C ASP A 105 10.21 -18.72 -12.18
N GLU A 106 10.44 -19.72 -13.06
CA GLU A 106 9.47 -20.15 -14.07
C GLU A 106 8.15 -20.63 -13.44
N LEU A 107 8.21 -21.38 -12.34
CA LEU A 107 7.03 -21.85 -11.62
C LEU A 107 6.30 -20.71 -10.91
N GLN A 108 7.02 -19.77 -10.30
CA GLN A 108 6.45 -18.57 -9.68
C GLN A 108 5.75 -17.70 -10.72
N ALA A 109 6.37 -17.50 -11.89
CA ALA A 109 5.75 -16.75 -12.98
C ALA A 109 4.48 -17.44 -13.50
N LYS A 110 4.42 -18.79 -13.51
CA LYS A 110 3.20 -19.53 -13.85
C LYS A 110 2.11 -19.34 -12.79
N LEU A 111 2.46 -19.43 -11.51
CA LEU A 111 1.54 -19.18 -10.40
C LEU A 111 0.93 -17.78 -10.48
N LYS A 112 1.75 -16.75 -10.70
CA LYS A 112 1.25 -15.37 -10.79
C LYS A 112 0.26 -15.18 -11.94
N ARG A 113 0.54 -15.76 -13.11
CA ARG A 113 -0.40 -15.76 -14.26
C ARG A 113 -1.72 -16.44 -13.91
N GLU A 114 -1.68 -17.62 -13.28
CA GLU A 114 -2.90 -18.33 -12.86
C GLU A 114 -3.70 -17.55 -11.81
N ILE A 115 -3.03 -16.87 -10.87
CA ILE A 115 -3.68 -15.97 -9.90
C ILE A 115 -4.39 -14.84 -10.66
N THR A 116 -3.74 -14.18 -11.61
CA THR A 116 -4.35 -13.09 -12.38
C THR A 116 -5.52 -13.55 -13.24
N GLU A 117 -5.45 -14.74 -13.85
CA GLU A 117 -6.60 -15.33 -14.55
C GLU A 117 -7.77 -15.59 -13.59
N LEU A 118 -7.48 -16.03 -12.37
CA LEU A 118 -8.49 -16.24 -11.33
C LEU A 118 -9.11 -14.92 -10.87
N GLU A 119 -8.29 -13.88 -10.65
CA GLU A 119 -8.74 -12.54 -10.33
C GLU A 119 -9.64 -11.96 -11.42
N LYS A 120 -9.22 -12.07 -12.70
CA LYS A 120 -10.05 -11.68 -13.87
C LYS A 120 -11.41 -12.38 -13.83
N LYS A 121 -11.44 -13.68 -13.56
CA LYS A 121 -12.69 -14.46 -13.46
C LYS A 121 -13.59 -13.96 -12.31
N TYR A 122 -13.05 -13.73 -11.13
CA TYR A 122 -13.86 -13.26 -9.99
C TYR A 122 -14.26 -11.79 -10.12
N LEU A 123 -13.49 -10.97 -10.82
CA LEU A 123 -13.91 -9.62 -11.21
C LEU A 123 -15.18 -9.69 -12.06
N GLU A 124 -15.27 -10.56 -13.07
CA GLU A 124 -16.49 -10.73 -13.87
C GLU A 124 -17.70 -11.15 -13.03
N LEU A 125 -17.50 -12.00 -12.03
CA LEU A 125 -18.57 -12.39 -11.09
C LEU A 125 -18.99 -11.25 -10.16
N THR A 126 -18.08 -10.32 -9.87
CA THR A 126 -18.31 -9.19 -8.97
C THR A 126 -18.92 -7.99 -9.70
N LYS A 127 -18.69 -7.84 -11.01
CA LYS A 127 -19.24 -6.74 -11.83
C LYS A 127 -20.75 -6.51 -11.64
N PRO A 128 -21.63 -7.53 -11.66
CA PRO A 128 -23.05 -7.33 -11.40
C PRO A 128 -23.36 -6.73 -10.02
N LEU A 129 -22.54 -7.03 -9.01
CA LEU A 129 -22.67 -6.44 -7.67
C LEU A 129 -22.25 -4.97 -7.67
N TYR A 130 -21.18 -4.61 -8.38
CA TYR A 130 -20.76 -3.22 -8.55
C TYR A 130 -21.77 -2.40 -9.37
N GLU A 131 -22.36 -2.99 -10.41
CA GLU A 131 -23.45 -2.38 -11.17
C GLU A 131 -24.70 -2.16 -10.29
N ARG A 132 -25.08 -3.16 -9.49
CA ARG A 132 -26.18 -3.05 -8.53
C ARG A 132 -25.90 -1.97 -7.48
N ARG A 133 -24.68 -1.90 -6.95
CA ARG A 133 -24.22 -0.84 -6.03
C ARG A 133 -24.37 0.54 -6.68
N ASN A 134 -23.87 0.72 -7.91
CA ASN A 134 -23.98 1.99 -8.63
C ASN A 134 -25.45 2.38 -8.89
N ALA A 135 -26.32 1.42 -9.23
CA ALA A 135 -27.75 1.68 -9.40
C ALA A 135 -28.43 2.23 -8.13
N ILE A 136 -28.01 1.73 -6.95
CA ILE A 136 -28.47 2.22 -5.65
C ILE A 136 -27.87 3.60 -5.34
N ILE A 137 -26.55 3.77 -5.47
CA ILE A 137 -25.86 5.05 -5.18
C ILE A 137 -26.40 6.18 -6.06
N SER A 138 -26.60 5.93 -7.35
CA SER A 138 -27.11 6.93 -8.30
C SER A 138 -28.62 7.19 -8.16
N GLY A 139 -29.32 6.43 -7.32
CA GLY A 139 -30.77 6.54 -7.15
C GLY A 139 -31.59 6.08 -8.36
N LYS A 140 -30.99 5.28 -9.27
CA LYS A 140 -31.71 4.68 -10.40
C LYS A 140 -32.67 3.58 -9.94
N GLU A 141 -32.25 2.81 -8.94
CA GLU A 141 -33.01 1.71 -8.37
C GLU A 141 -33.00 1.78 -6.85
N ALA A 142 -34.12 1.43 -6.20
CA ALA A 142 -34.17 1.33 -4.76
C ALA A 142 -33.58 -0.01 -4.28
N ALA A 143 -33.07 -0.01 -3.05
CA ALA A 143 -32.68 -1.25 -2.38
C ALA A 143 -33.90 -2.17 -2.20
N THR A 144 -33.70 -3.47 -2.37
CA THR A 144 -34.71 -4.50 -2.14
C THR A 144 -34.81 -4.82 -0.65
N ILE A 145 -35.95 -5.37 -0.24
CA ILE A 145 -36.16 -5.83 1.14
C ILE A 145 -35.07 -6.83 1.55
N THR A 146 -34.69 -7.74 0.64
CA THR A 146 -33.64 -8.73 0.89
C THR A 146 -32.26 -8.12 1.11
N GLU A 147 -31.92 -7.05 0.38
CA GLU A 147 -30.65 -6.33 0.58
C GLU A 147 -30.66 -5.55 1.89
N ILE A 148 -31.80 -4.94 2.24
CA ILE A 148 -31.98 -4.22 3.52
C ILE A 148 -31.88 -5.19 4.70
N ASP A 149 -32.52 -6.36 4.62
CA ASP A 149 -32.44 -7.39 5.66
C ASP A 149 -31.01 -7.91 5.84
N ALA A 150 -30.31 -8.20 4.74
CA ALA A 150 -28.91 -8.63 4.80
C ALA A 150 -27.99 -7.55 5.37
N GLY A 151 -28.21 -6.28 5.00
CA GLY A 151 -27.49 -5.13 5.55
C GLY A 151 -27.73 -4.96 7.06
N TYR A 152 -28.98 -5.14 7.52
CA TYR A 152 -29.31 -5.13 8.94
C TYR A 152 -28.58 -6.23 9.71
N ASP A 153 -28.57 -7.46 9.19
CA ASP A 153 -27.86 -8.59 9.82
C ASP A 153 -26.35 -8.33 9.91
N TYR A 154 -25.76 -7.61 8.95
CA TYR A 154 -24.38 -7.15 9.01
C TYR A 154 -24.19 -6.09 10.10
N SER A 155 -25.01 -5.03 10.09
CA SER A 155 -24.91 -3.94 11.06
C SER A 155 -25.08 -4.37 12.51
N VAL A 156 -25.95 -5.36 12.79
CA VAL A 156 -26.13 -5.90 14.14
C VAL A 156 -24.94 -6.74 14.61
N LYS A 157 -24.28 -7.46 13.69
CA LYS A 157 -23.05 -8.22 14.03
C LYS A 157 -21.89 -7.29 14.35
N ASP A 158 -21.82 -6.18 13.63
CA ASP A 158 -20.77 -5.18 13.76
C ASP A 158 -20.99 -4.29 15.00
N ASP A 159 -22.20 -3.76 15.19
CA ASP A 159 -22.61 -3.02 16.37
C ASP A 159 -23.84 -3.67 17.03
N PRO A 160 -23.68 -4.36 18.18
CA PRO A 160 -24.78 -4.95 18.92
C PRO A 160 -25.86 -3.95 19.39
N LYS A 161 -25.57 -2.65 19.37
CA LYS A 161 -26.51 -1.58 19.74
C LYS A 161 -27.18 -0.94 18.51
N TYR A 162 -26.95 -1.46 17.30
CA TYR A 162 -27.54 -0.91 16.08
C TYR A 162 -29.07 -0.93 16.13
N GLU A 163 -29.68 0.26 16.02
CA GLU A 163 -31.12 0.41 15.98
C GLU A 163 -31.69 0.04 14.60
N ALA A 164 -32.72 -0.80 14.58
CA ALA A 164 -33.33 -1.25 13.34
C ALA A 164 -34.02 -0.09 12.59
N LEU A 165 -33.60 0.11 11.34
CA LEU A 165 -34.30 1.00 10.40
C LEU A 165 -35.60 0.35 9.88
N PRO A 166 -36.57 1.15 9.41
CA PRO A 166 -37.73 0.62 8.68
C PRO A 166 -37.26 -0.21 7.48
N LYS A 167 -37.76 -1.45 7.39
CA LYS A 167 -37.35 -2.41 6.36
C LYS A 167 -38.06 -2.24 5.02
N ASP A 168 -39.12 -1.43 5.01
CA ASP A 168 -39.87 -1.13 3.80
C ASP A 168 -39.10 -0.12 2.94
N PRO A 169 -38.71 -0.47 1.70
CA PRO A 169 -38.00 0.46 0.84
C PRO A 169 -38.89 1.68 0.52
N PRO A 170 -38.32 2.89 0.44
CA PRO A 170 -39.08 4.08 0.08
C PRO A 170 -39.67 3.92 -1.33
N PRO A 171 -40.84 4.55 -1.60
CA PRO A 171 -41.53 4.42 -2.89
C PRO A 171 -40.74 5.00 -4.07
N THR A 172 -39.73 5.83 -3.78
CA THR A 172 -38.84 6.47 -4.76
C THR A 172 -37.39 6.22 -4.40
N ALA A 173 -36.63 5.71 -5.37
CA ALA A 173 -35.17 5.61 -5.26
C ALA A 173 -34.57 7.02 -5.12
N THR A 174 -33.62 7.16 -4.18
CA THR A 174 -32.95 8.44 -3.90
C THR A 174 -31.45 8.20 -4.00
N ALA A 175 -30.74 9.11 -4.69
CA ALA A 175 -29.30 9.02 -4.80
C ALA A 175 -28.63 9.25 -3.43
N ILE A 176 -27.49 8.60 -3.20
CA ILE A 176 -26.63 8.85 -2.05
C ILE A 176 -25.68 10.00 -2.43
N PRO A 177 -25.85 11.21 -1.87
CA PRO A 177 -25.05 12.36 -2.27
C PRO A 177 -23.58 12.15 -1.91
N GLU A 178 -22.69 12.60 -2.79
CA GLU A 178 -21.24 12.69 -2.54
C GLU A 178 -20.57 11.37 -2.15
N PHE A 179 -21.19 10.22 -2.47
CA PHE A 179 -20.73 8.89 -2.04
C PHE A 179 -19.23 8.65 -2.28
N TRP A 180 -18.78 8.85 -3.52
CA TRP A 180 -17.37 8.65 -3.85
C TRP A 180 -16.47 9.71 -3.24
N LEU A 181 -16.86 10.99 -3.25
CA LEU A 181 -16.07 12.04 -2.60
C LEU A 181 -15.85 11.73 -1.11
N THR A 182 -16.90 11.34 -0.39
CA THR A 182 -16.79 10.95 1.03
C THR A 182 -15.92 9.71 1.20
N ALA A 183 -16.08 8.68 0.34
CA ALA A 183 -15.24 7.49 0.40
C ALA A 183 -13.74 7.81 0.18
N LEU A 184 -13.42 8.65 -0.80
CA LEU A 184 -12.03 9.05 -1.09
C LEU A 184 -11.44 9.93 0.03
N ARG A 185 -12.25 10.79 0.65
CA ARG A 185 -11.82 11.61 1.80
C ARG A 185 -11.53 10.79 3.06
N ASN A 186 -12.11 9.60 3.19
CA ASN A 186 -11.84 8.69 4.29
C ASN A 186 -10.66 7.75 4.03
N HIS A 187 -10.05 7.79 2.84
CA HIS A 187 -8.81 7.07 2.56
C HIS A 187 -7.61 7.97 2.90
N ILE A 188 -6.71 7.51 3.77
CA ILE A 188 -5.62 8.32 4.36
C ILE A 188 -4.77 8.99 3.25
N GLY A 189 -4.21 8.21 2.32
CA GLY A 189 -3.35 8.75 1.26
C GLY A 189 -4.07 9.62 0.22
N LEU A 190 -5.39 9.47 0.05
CA LEU A 190 -6.14 10.27 -0.92
C LEU A 190 -6.67 11.57 -0.30
N ALA A 191 -6.97 11.56 1.00
CA ALA A 191 -7.44 12.73 1.72
C ALA A 191 -6.43 13.88 1.63
N GLU A 192 -5.14 13.58 1.65
CA GLU A 192 -4.03 14.55 1.53
C GLU A 192 -3.94 15.17 0.14
N LEU A 193 -4.27 14.41 -0.91
CA LEU A 193 -4.21 14.88 -2.30
C LEU A 193 -5.44 15.68 -2.73
N ILE A 194 -6.59 15.47 -2.07
CA ILE A 194 -7.83 16.17 -2.40
C ILE A 194 -7.82 17.56 -1.77
N THR A 195 -7.77 18.60 -2.61
CA THR A 195 -7.93 19.99 -2.15
C THR A 195 -9.39 20.41 -2.13
N ASP A 196 -9.71 21.48 -1.40
CA ASP A 196 -11.06 22.08 -1.35
C ASP A 196 -11.63 22.45 -2.73
N ARG A 197 -10.74 22.74 -3.70
CA ARG A 197 -11.12 23.04 -5.08
C ARG A 197 -11.52 21.78 -5.83
N ASP A 198 -10.82 20.67 -5.57
CA ASP A 198 -11.08 19.38 -6.21
C ASP A 198 -12.40 18.78 -5.74
N GLU A 199 -12.79 19.00 -4.48
CA GLU A 199 -14.06 18.52 -3.92
C GLU A 199 -15.25 18.91 -4.80
N GLN A 200 -15.28 20.14 -5.31
CA GLN A 200 -16.39 20.62 -6.11
C GLN A 200 -16.55 19.84 -7.42
N ALA A 201 -15.45 19.40 -8.02
CA ALA A 201 -15.46 18.54 -9.18
C ALA A 201 -15.76 17.07 -8.80
N LEU A 202 -15.20 16.59 -7.69
CA LEU A 202 -15.40 15.23 -7.18
C LEU A 202 -16.83 14.96 -6.69
N LYS A 203 -17.61 15.98 -6.32
CA LYS A 203 -19.06 15.85 -6.09
C LYS A 203 -19.81 15.27 -7.30
N HIS A 204 -19.25 15.43 -8.50
CA HIS A 204 -19.82 14.90 -9.74
C HIS A 204 -19.36 13.48 -10.06
N LEU A 205 -18.46 12.88 -9.28
CA LEU A 205 -18.00 11.50 -9.45
C LEU A 205 -19.12 10.53 -9.08
N THR A 206 -19.55 9.74 -10.08
CA THR A 206 -20.71 8.84 -9.97
C THR A 206 -20.31 7.37 -9.82
N ASP A 207 -19.17 6.96 -10.40
CA ASP A 207 -18.71 5.58 -10.32
C ASP A 207 -17.19 5.50 -10.47
N ILE A 208 -16.59 4.53 -9.79
CA ILE A 208 -15.19 4.14 -9.95
C ILE A 208 -15.16 2.63 -10.18
N ARG A 209 -14.53 2.22 -11.28
CA ARG A 209 -14.37 0.81 -11.66
C ARG A 209 -12.94 0.55 -12.09
N TYR A 210 -12.58 -0.72 -12.13
CA TYR A 210 -11.34 -1.15 -12.77
C TYR A 210 -11.60 -2.33 -13.69
N GLU A 211 -10.72 -2.49 -14.67
CA GLU A 211 -10.67 -3.65 -15.55
C GLU A 211 -9.21 -4.05 -15.78
N TYR A 212 -8.94 -5.35 -15.88
CA TYR A 212 -7.64 -5.83 -16.32
C TYR A 212 -7.47 -5.57 -17.81
N LEU A 213 -6.24 -5.27 -18.21
CA LEU A 213 -5.88 -5.11 -19.62
C LEU A 213 -5.94 -6.45 -20.35
N ASP A 214 -6.23 -6.37 -21.65
CA ASP A 214 -6.13 -7.50 -22.56
C ASP A 214 -4.63 -7.81 -22.80
N ASP A 215 -4.24 -9.02 -22.40
CA ASP A 215 -2.90 -9.58 -22.56
C ASP A 215 -2.71 -10.26 -23.93
N SER A 216 -3.69 -10.15 -24.83
CA SER A 216 -3.54 -10.57 -26.23
C SER A 216 -2.46 -9.74 -26.94
N SER A 217 -1.68 -10.38 -27.82
CA SER A 217 -0.61 -9.72 -28.58
C SER A 217 -1.10 -8.59 -29.49
N ASP A 218 -2.40 -8.57 -29.80
CA ASP A 218 -3.04 -7.58 -30.65
C ASP A 218 -3.57 -6.37 -29.85
N SER A 219 -3.40 -6.36 -28.53
CA SER A 219 -3.87 -5.28 -27.67
C SER A 219 -3.07 -3.98 -27.86
N GLU A 220 -3.69 -2.85 -27.53
CA GLU A 220 -3.07 -1.51 -27.60
C GLU A 220 -1.76 -1.40 -26.82
N HIS A 221 -1.57 -2.28 -25.84
CA HIS A 221 -0.41 -2.30 -24.94
C HIS A 221 0.58 -3.44 -25.25
N GLY A 222 0.46 -4.06 -26.44
CA GLY A 222 1.41 -5.06 -26.93
C GLY A 222 1.41 -6.37 -26.13
N GLY A 223 0.26 -6.76 -25.59
CA GLY A 223 0.12 -7.96 -24.77
C GLY A 223 0.72 -7.89 -23.37
N LYS A 224 1.12 -6.69 -22.91
CA LYS A 224 1.57 -6.50 -21.53
C LYS A 224 0.38 -6.56 -20.55
N PRO A 225 0.49 -7.29 -19.43
CA PRO A 225 -0.55 -7.31 -18.41
C PRO A 225 -0.63 -5.95 -17.69
N GLY A 226 -1.74 -5.72 -17.00
CA GLY A 226 -1.98 -4.48 -16.26
C GLY A 226 -3.44 -4.31 -15.92
N PHE A 227 -3.80 -3.13 -15.41
CA PHE A 227 -5.18 -2.77 -15.13
C PHE A 227 -5.44 -1.30 -15.43
N LYS A 228 -6.71 -0.96 -15.62
CA LYS A 228 -7.17 0.40 -15.90
C LYS A 228 -8.28 0.76 -14.94
N LEU A 229 -8.10 1.88 -14.24
CA LEU A 229 -9.11 2.56 -13.44
C LEU A 229 -9.96 3.47 -14.35
N ILE A 230 -11.27 3.49 -14.10
CA ILE A 230 -12.26 4.22 -14.87
C ILE A 230 -13.12 5.02 -13.90
N PHE A 231 -13.01 6.34 -13.96
CA PHE A 231 -13.74 7.31 -13.14
C PHE A 231 -14.85 7.92 -14.00
N THR A 232 -16.11 7.75 -13.60
CA THR A 232 -17.26 8.24 -14.36
C THR A 232 -17.87 9.45 -13.68
N PHE A 233 -17.94 10.58 -14.38
CA PHE A 233 -18.48 11.84 -13.89
C PHE A 233 -19.82 12.16 -14.54
N SER A 234 -20.72 12.73 -13.74
CA SER A 234 -21.89 13.43 -14.27
C SER A 234 -21.48 14.73 -14.97
N PRO A 235 -22.30 15.27 -15.89
CA PRO A 235 -22.04 16.57 -16.49
C PRO A 235 -21.79 17.64 -15.43
N ASN A 236 -20.63 18.28 -15.50
CA ASN A 236 -20.13 19.20 -14.48
C ASN A 236 -19.60 20.50 -15.11
N GLU A 237 -19.29 21.51 -14.28
CA GLU A 237 -18.81 22.81 -14.76
C GLU A 237 -17.29 22.88 -14.99
N PHE A 238 -16.54 21.83 -14.66
CA PHE A 238 -15.07 21.84 -14.63
C PHE A 238 -14.44 21.35 -15.93
N PHE A 239 -14.91 20.24 -16.47
CA PHE A 239 -14.38 19.62 -17.67
C PHE A 239 -15.47 18.98 -18.53
N GLU A 240 -15.11 18.61 -19.75
CA GLU A 240 -16.03 17.98 -20.72
C GLU A 240 -16.03 16.45 -20.66
N ASN A 241 -15.00 15.83 -20.09
CA ASN A 241 -14.87 14.38 -19.99
C ASN A 241 -16.03 13.79 -19.15
N GLU A 242 -16.73 12.80 -19.70
CA GLU A 242 -17.67 11.96 -18.94
C GLU A 242 -16.93 10.87 -18.16
N THR A 243 -15.80 10.40 -18.70
CA THR A 243 -14.94 9.41 -18.08
C THR A 243 -13.50 9.86 -18.11
N LEU A 244 -12.79 9.70 -17.00
CA LEU A 244 -11.34 9.81 -16.92
C LEU A 244 -10.76 8.44 -16.62
N THR A 245 -9.66 8.10 -17.27
CA THR A 245 -9.02 6.79 -17.11
C THR A 245 -7.60 6.91 -16.59
N LYS A 246 -7.14 5.88 -15.88
CA LYS A 246 -5.76 5.75 -15.44
C LYS A 246 -5.34 4.31 -15.65
N THR A 247 -4.33 4.09 -16.47
CA THR A 247 -3.88 2.74 -16.86
C THR A 247 -2.51 2.47 -16.29
N TYR A 248 -2.36 1.33 -15.63
CA TYR A 248 -1.10 0.82 -15.15
C TYR A 248 -0.71 -0.40 -15.96
N ILE A 249 0.49 -0.35 -16.54
CA ILE A 249 1.03 -1.43 -17.36
C ILE A 249 2.15 -2.09 -16.55
N TYR A 250 2.11 -3.40 -16.47
CA TYR A 250 3.17 -4.21 -15.87
C TYR A 250 4.20 -4.63 -16.91
N GLN A 251 5.41 -4.93 -16.44
CA GLN A 251 6.42 -5.61 -17.24
C GLN A 251 5.95 -7.02 -17.58
N GLN A 252 6.48 -7.57 -18.69
CA GLN A 252 6.12 -8.92 -19.12
C GLN A 252 6.77 -10.00 -18.24
N GLU A 253 7.94 -9.68 -17.68
CA GLU A 253 8.65 -10.53 -16.74
C GLU A 253 8.18 -10.25 -15.33
N VAL A 254 8.09 -11.31 -14.54
CA VAL A 254 7.77 -11.24 -13.12
C VAL A 254 9.04 -10.87 -12.39
N GLY A 255 8.94 -9.96 -11.42
CA GLY A 255 10.08 -9.48 -10.65
C GLY A 255 10.70 -10.56 -9.77
N TYR A 256 11.84 -10.21 -9.15
CA TYR A 256 12.57 -11.10 -8.25
C TYR A 256 11.70 -11.64 -7.09
N SER A 257 10.71 -10.87 -6.63
CA SER A 257 9.77 -11.29 -5.59
C SER A 257 8.71 -12.30 -6.05
N GLY A 258 8.54 -12.51 -7.36
CA GLY A 258 7.44 -13.30 -7.91
C GLY A 258 6.18 -12.49 -8.22
N ASP A 259 6.21 -11.17 -8.06
CA ASP A 259 5.11 -10.26 -8.42
C ASP A 259 5.35 -9.47 -9.71
N PHE A 260 4.29 -8.90 -10.26
CA PHE A 260 4.42 -8.01 -11.41
C PHE A 260 5.12 -6.72 -11.01
N ILE A 261 6.06 -6.28 -11.85
CA ILE A 261 6.71 -4.98 -11.72
C ILE A 261 5.96 -3.99 -12.62
N TYR A 262 5.77 -2.76 -12.14
CA TYR A 262 5.23 -1.67 -12.95
C TYR A 262 6.21 -1.26 -14.06
N ASP A 263 5.70 -1.14 -15.29
CA ASP A 263 6.43 -0.61 -16.46
C ASP A 263 6.22 0.90 -16.58
N ARG A 264 4.95 1.33 -16.57
CA ARG A 264 4.56 2.75 -16.58
C ARG A 264 3.10 2.94 -16.19
N ALA A 265 2.77 4.17 -15.81
CA ALA A 265 1.40 4.66 -15.73
C ALA A 265 1.05 5.54 -16.94
N ILE A 266 -0.19 5.44 -17.41
CA ILE A 266 -0.75 6.26 -18.48
C ILE A 266 -2.00 6.92 -17.94
N GLY A 267 -1.96 8.25 -17.85
CA GLY A 267 -3.09 9.07 -17.45
C GLY A 267 -4.04 9.39 -18.61
N ASP A 268 -4.89 10.39 -18.40
CA ASP A 268 -5.90 10.81 -19.38
C ASP A 268 -5.97 12.33 -19.43
N GLU A 269 -6.17 12.87 -20.63
CA GLU A 269 -6.19 14.32 -20.84
C GLU A 269 -7.54 14.89 -20.40
N ILE A 270 -7.50 15.71 -19.35
CA ILE A 270 -8.66 16.43 -18.86
C ILE A 270 -8.93 17.66 -19.73
N LYS A 271 -10.09 17.67 -20.38
CA LYS A 271 -10.60 18.77 -21.20
C LYS A 271 -11.26 19.82 -20.33
N TRP A 272 -10.42 20.58 -19.62
CA TRP A 272 -10.85 21.66 -18.74
C TRP A 272 -11.65 22.73 -19.49
N LYS A 273 -12.74 23.17 -18.87
CA LYS A 273 -13.52 24.31 -19.30
C LYS A 273 -12.77 25.61 -18.97
N GLU A 274 -13.19 26.70 -19.61
CA GLU A 274 -12.54 28.00 -19.45
C GLU A 274 -12.43 28.39 -17.97
N ASP A 275 -11.20 28.63 -17.51
CA ASP A 275 -10.86 29.06 -16.15
C ASP A 275 -11.18 28.05 -15.04
N LYS A 276 -11.34 26.77 -15.38
CA LYS A 276 -11.67 25.69 -14.45
C LYS A 276 -10.59 24.63 -14.29
N ASP A 277 -9.41 24.85 -14.87
CA ASP A 277 -8.26 23.98 -14.68
C ASP A 277 -7.78 24.00 -13.23
N LEU A 278 -8.04 22.91 -12.50
CA LEU A 278 -7.71 22.80 -11.08
C LEU A 278 -6.23 22.48 -10.82
N THR A 279 -5.53 21.96 -11.83
CA THR A 279 -4.10 21.62 -11.80
C THR A 279 -3.19 22.84 -11.96
N LYS A 280 -3.77 24.01 -12.28
CA LYS A 280 -3.03 25.25 -12.54
C LYS A 280 -3.63 26.44 -11.79
N GLU A 281 -2.78 27.20 -11.12
CA GLU A 281 -3.13 28.52 -10.61
C GLU A 281 -2.65 29.62 -11.57
N PHE A 282 -3.49 30.63 -11.81
CA PHE A 282 -3.20 31.69 -12.78
C PHE A 282 -2.86 33.01 -12.10
N GLU A 283 -1.60 33.42 -12.15
CA GLU A 283 -1.16 34.76 -11.72
C GLU A 283 -1.38 35.78 -12.84
N ILE A 284 -2.19 36.81 -12.58
CA ILE A 284 -2.36 37.94 -13.51
C ILE A 284 -1.35 39.04 -13.17
N LYS A 285 -0.28 39.16 -13.99
CA LYS A 285 0.72 40.22 -13.86
C LYS A 285 0.46 41.35 -14.85
N LYS A 286 0.41 42.58 -14.35
CA LYS A 286 0.36 43.79 -15.17
C LYS A 286 1.76 44.07 -15.73
N GLN A 287 1.96 43.81 -17.01
CA GLN A 287 3.20 44.13 -17.70
C GLN A 287 3.05 45.45 -18.44
N ARG A 288 3.86 46.46 -18.08
CA ARG A 288 3.93 47.74 -18.79
C ARG A 288 5.11 47.70 -19.75
N ASN A 289 4.84 47.91 -21.04
CA ASN A 289 5.89 48.03 -22.04
C ASN A 289 6.65 49.34 -21.81
N LYS A 290 7.96 49.24 -21.52
CA LYS A 290 8.83 50.38 -21.20
C LYS A 290 8.92 51.42 -22.32
N ASN A 291 8.74 51.00 -23.58
CA ASN A 291 8.88 51.88 -24.75
C ASN A 291 7.55 52.50 -25.21
N THR A 292 6.44 51.78 -25.08
CA THR A 292 5.12 52.23 -25.58
C THR A 292 4.16 52.67 -24.48
N ASN A 293 4.57 52.57 -23.21
CA ASN A 293 3.75 52.85 -22.02
C ASN A 293 2.40 52.10 -21.95
N ARG A 294 2.12 51.18 -22.88
CA ARG A 294 0.92 50.34 -22.86
C ARG A 294 1.06 49.27 -21.79
N THR A 295 0.02 49.10 -20.99
CA THR A 295 -0.08 48.04 -19.97
C THR A 295 -0.90 46.88 -20.55
N ARG A 296 -0.33 45.67 -20.53
CA ARG A 296 -1.02 44.42 -20.87
C ARG A 296 -1.11 43.57 -19.60
N LEU A 297 -2.25 42.92 -19.40
CA LEU A 297 -2.40 41.88 -18.40
C LEU A 297 -1.86 40.57 -19.01
N VAL A 298 -0.85 40.00 -18.38
CA VAL A 298 -0.29 38.69 -18.76
C VAL A 298 -0.72 37.70 -17.69
N ARG A 299 -1.47 36.68 -18.11
CA ARG A 299 -1.89 35.56 -17.27
C ARG A 299 -0.82 34.48 -17.38
N LYS A 300 -0.13 34.17 -16.28
CA LYS A 300 0.87 33.11 -16.21
C LYS A 300 0.31 31.98 -15.37
N ALA A 301 0.18 30.79 -15.96
CA ALA A 301 -0.17 29.58 -15.22
C ALA A 301 1.04 29.06 -14.43
N ARG A 302 0.80 28.55 -13.23
CA ARG A 302 1.74 27.77 -12.43
C ARG A 302 1.09 26.43 -12.08
N PRO A 303 1.80 25.30 -12.17
CA PRO A 303 1.33 24.04 -11.61
C PRO A 303 0.95 24.20 -10.14
N THR A 304 -0.06 23.47 -9.69
CA THR A 304 -0.53 23.49 -8.31
C THR A 304 -0.99 22.11 -7.91
N GLU A 305 -0.87 21.80 -6.62
CA GLU A 305 -1.41 20.57 -6.05
C GLU A 305 -2.92 20.47 -6.28
N SER A 306 -3.31 19.31 -6.80
CA SER A 306 -4.68 18.93 -7.13
C SER A 306 -4.73 17.42 -7.27
N PHE A 307 -5.80 16.79 -6.78
CA PHE A 307 -6.07 15.38 -7.00
C PHE A 307 -6.01 15.01 -8.49
N PHE A 308 -6.42 15.91 -9.38
CA PHE A 308 -6.46 15.66 -10.82
C PHE A 308 -5.07 15.52 -11.47
N ASN A 309 -3.98 15.85 -10.76
CA ASN A 309 -2.62 15.50 -11.18
C ASN A 309 -2.42 13.98 -11.26
N PHE A 310 -3.25 13.17 -10.57
CA PHE A 310 -3.28 11.71 -10.70
C PHE A 310 -3.49 11.23 -12.14
N PHE A 311 -4.18 12.01 -12.98
CA PHE A 311 -4.38 11.70 -14.40
C PHE A 311 -3.23 12.21 -15.30
N THR A 312 -2.17 12.76 -14.71
CA THR A 312 -0.93 13.14 -15.39
C THR A 312 0.23 12.51 -14.63
N PRO A 313 0.41 11.18 -14.75
CA PRO A 313 1.41 10.47 -13.96
C PRO A 313 2.83 10.97 -14.25
N PRO A 314 3.75 10.83 -13.29
CA PRO A 314 5.17 11.03 -13.54
C PRO A 314 5.65 10.08 -14.64
N LEU A 315 6.63 10.54 -15.44
CA LEU A 315 7.27 9.66 -16.41
C LEU A 315 8.16 8.64 -15.68
N PRO A 316 8.26 7.39 -16.15
CA PRO A 316 9.22 6.44 -15.62
C PRO A 316 10.64 7.00 -15.70
N LEU A 317 11.48 6.69 -14.70
CA LEU A 317 12.85 7.19 -14.63
C LEU A 317 13.70 6.80 -15.85
N ASP A 318 13.41 5.67 -16.49
CA ASP A 318 14.08 5.22 -17.72
C ASP A 318 13.86 6.16 -18.93
N ASP A 319 12.74 6.90 -18.93
CA ASP A 319 12.39 7.86 -19.98
C ASP A 319 12.85 9.30 -19.64
N ILE A 320 13.32 9.52 -18.42
CA ILE A 320 13.90 10.78 -17.94
C ILE A 320 15.41 10.65 -18.00
N ASN A 321 16.10 11.64 -18.57
CA ASN A 321 17.56 11.63 -18.58
C ASN A 321 18.08 11.96 -17.17
N LEU A 322 18.16 10.95 -16.30
CA LEU A 322 18.58 11.04 -14.89
C LEU A 322 19.94 11.74 -14.73
N GLU A 323 20.81 11.67 -15.75
CA GLU A 323 22.11 12.35 -15.76
C GLU A 323 22.00 13.90 -15.78
N ASP A 324 20.84 14.44 -16.19
CA ASP A 324 20.58 15.89 -16.26
C ASP A 324 19.80 16.43 -15.05
N LEU A 325 19.33 15.55 -14.14
CA LEU A 325 18.62 15.94 -12.93
C LEU A 325 19.58 16.04 -11.73
N GLU A 326 19.32 16.98 -10.83
CA GLU A 326 20.00 17.01 -9.53
C GLU A 326 19.51 15.82 -8.69
N ASP A 327 20.38 15.20 -7.89
CA ASP A 327 20.06 13.98 -7.10
C ASP A 327 18.72 14.12 -6.34
N GLN A 328 18.45 15.29 -5.76
CA GLN A 328 17.20 15.56 -5.03
C GLN A 328 15.95 15.58 -5.94
N GLU A 329 16.06 16.06 -7.18
CA GLU A 329 14.93 16.07 -8.13
C GLU A 329 14.61 14.67 -8.65
N ALA A 330 15.62 13.79 -8.73
CA ALA A 330 15.42 12.38 -9.03
C ALA A 330 14.69 11.66 -7.89
N ASP A 331 15.12 11.86 -6.64
CA ASP A 331 14.48 11.27 -5.45
C ASP A 331 13.00 11.70 -5.34
N GLU A 332 12.69 13.00 -5.53
CA GLU A 332 11.32 13.52 -5.50
C GLU A 332 10.43 12.99 -6.64
N ALA A 333 11.03 12.64 -7.79
CA ALA A 333 10.31 12.05 -8.92
C ALA A 333 9.99 10.57 -8.68
N GLU A 334 10.93 9.83 -8.07
CA GLU A 334 10.75 8.44 -7.66
C GLU A 334 9.65 8.29 -6.61
N GLU A 335 9.68 9.12 -5.55
CA GLU A 335 8.66 9.13 -4.50
C GLU A 335 7.25 9.38 -5.07
N LYS A 336 7.13 10.34 -6.01
CA LYS A 336 5.85 10.62 -6.69
C LYS A 336 5.37 9.45 -7.54
N LEU A 337 6.28 8.72 -8.18
CA LEU A 337 5.94 7.56 -9.01
C LEU A 337 5.49 6.38 -8.14
N GLU A 338 6.19 6.14 -7.03
CA GLU A 338 5.82 5.11 -6.05
C GLU A 338 4.45 5.40 -5.44
N LEU A 339 4.21 6.64 -5.00
CA LEU A 339 2.90 7.07 -4.50
C LEU A 339 1.81 6.87 -5.56
N ASP A 340 2.08 7.18 -6.84
CA ASP A 340 1.12 6.99 -7.93
C ASP A 340 0.72 5.52 -8.12
N TYR A 341 1.67 4.59 -8.00
CA TYR A 341 1.42 3.14 -8.07
C TYR A 341 0.67 2.64 -6.83
N GLN A 342 1.06 3.10 -5.65
CA GLN A 342 0.39 2.74 -4.40
C GLN A 342 -1.09 3.15 -4.43
N LEU A 343 -1.40 4.37 -4.89
CA LEU A 343 -2.78 4.81 -5.05
C LEU A 343 -3.54 3.98 -6.08
N GLY A 344 -2.86 3.55 -7.15
CA GLY A 344 -3.42 2.63 -8.15
C GLY A 344 -3.91 1.32 -7.52
N GLU A 345 -3.08 0.72 -6.68
CA GLU A 345 -3.43 -0.49 -5.92
C GLU A 345 -4.50 -0.21 -4.86
N ASP A 346 -4.43 0.91 -4.12
CA ASP A 346 -5.45 1.27 -3.15
C ASP A 346 -6.84 1.41 -3.80
N PHE A 347 -6.92 1.99 -5.01
CA PHE A 347 -8.16 2.00 -5.77
C PHE A 347 -8.65 0.58 -6.10
N LYS A 348 -7.76 -0.27 -6.62
CA LYS A 348 -8.07 -1.62 -7.11
C LYS A 348 -8.47 -2.58 -5.98
N ASP A 349 -7.70 -2.60 -4.90
CA ASP A 349 -7.75 -3.63 -3.87
C ASP A 349 -8.50 -3.17 -2.60
N LYS A 350 -8.58 -1.86 -2.33
CA LYS A 350 -9.25 -1.32 -1.14
C LYS A 350 -10.53 -0.54 -1.47
N ILE A 351 -10.41 0.59 -2.17
CA ILE A 351 -11.51 1.55 -2.34
C ILE A 351 -12.65 0.96 -3.17
N ILE A 352 -12.36 0.36 -4.32
CA ILE A 352 -13.42 -0.21 -5.18
C ILE A 352 -14.10 -1.41 -4.49
N PRO A 353 -13.38 -2.38 -3.90
CA PRO A 353 -14.02 -3.51 -3.21
C PRO A 353 -14.77 -3.12 -1.92
N ARG A 354 -14.25 -2.13 -1.17
CA ARG A 354 -14.76 -1.72 0.15
C ARG A 354 -15.34 -0.32 0.19
N ALA A 355 -15.87 0.17 -0.93
CA ALA A 355 -16.35 1.55 -1.06
C ALA A 355 -17.37 1.99 0.01
N VAL A 356 -18.21 1.06 0.49
CA VAL A 356 -19.19 1.34 1.56
C VAL A 356 -18.51 1.51 2.92
N ASP A 357 -17.46 0.74 3.21
CA ASP A 357 -16.70 0.85 4.45
C ASP A 357 -15.91 2.16 4.48
N TYR A 358 -15.32 2.56 3.34
CA TYR A 358 -14.73 3.89 3.18
C TYR A 358 -15.78 5.00 3.29
N PHE A 359 -16.94 4.89 2.65
CA PHE A 359 -18.01 5.89 2.77
C PHE A 359 -18.49 6.07 4.22
N THR A 360 -18.62 4.98 4.96
CA THR A 360 -19.06 5.01 6.37
C THR A 360 -17.96 5.35 7.36
N GLY A 361 -16.70 5.42 6.91
CA GLY A 361 -15.52 5.72 7.73
C GLY A 361 -14.95 4.51 8.46
N LYS A 362 -15.59 3.34 8.40
CA LYS A 362 -15.14 2.11 9.08
C LYS A 362 -13.82 1.58 8.54
N ALA A 363 -13.53 1.83 7.27
CA ALA A 363 -12.27 1.38 6.67
C ALA A 363 -11.04 1.99 7.37
N VAL A 364 -11.16 3.21 7.94
CA VAL A 364 -10.07 3.87 8.66
C VAL A 364 -9.62 3.05 9.87
N ASP A 365 -10.55 2.42 10.58
CA ASP A 365 -10.23 1.59 11.74
C ASP A 365 -9.40 0.36 11.32
N PHE A 366 -9.68 -0.23 10.15
CA PHE A 366 -8.92 -1.37 9.63
C PHE A 366 -7.56 -0.97 9.07
N ASP A 367 -7.47 0.20 8.41
CA ASP A 367 -6.22 0.72 7.86
C ASP A 367 -5.25 1.12 8.99
N MET A 368 -5.74 1.61 10.14
CA MET A 368 -4.89 1.96 11.29
C MET A 368 -4.50 0.76 12.17
N LEU A 369 -5.35 -0.26 12.29
CA LEU A 369 -5.03 -1.48 13.07
C LEU A 369 -3.95 -2.35 12.42
N GLY A 370 -3.59 -2.09 11.16
CA GLY A 370 -2.51 -2.81 10.46
C GLY A 370 -1.09 -2.34 10.77
N ASP A 371 -0.94 -1.19 11.45
CA ASP A 371 0.38 -0.56 11.71
C ASP A 371 0.83 -0.72 13.19
N ASP A 372 -0.05 -1.20 14.07
CA ASP A 372 0.19 -1.30 15.53
C ASP A 372 0.63 -2.72 15.99
N ASP A 373 0.79 -3.67 15.06
CA ASP A 373 1.23 -5.06 15.37
C ASP A 373 2.74 -5.29 15.16
N ASP A 374 3.49 -4.25 14.72
CA ASP A 374 4.95 -4.27 14.56
C ASP A 374 5.73 -3.55 15.68
N ASP A 375 5.05 -2.87 16.62
CA ASP A 375 5.66 -2.34 17.85
C ASP A 375 5.65 -3.40 18.96
N TYR A 376 6.27 -4.56 18.69
CA TYR A 376 6.74 -5.43 19.78
C TYR A 376 7.87 -4.71 20.51
N GLU A 377 7.47 -3.95 21.52
CA GLU A 377 8.16 -3.58 22.76
C GLU A 377 9.67 -3.83 22.71
N ASP A 378 10.41 -2.73 22.55
CA ASP A 378 11.79 -2.58 23.03
C ASP A 378 11.85 -3.19 24.44
N ILE A 379 12.36 -4.42 24.53
CA ILE A 379 12.62 -5.08 25.80
C ILE A 379 13.77 -4.29 26.39
N ASP A 380 13.40 -3.38 27.28
CA ASP A 380 14.26 -2.69 28.23
C ASP A 380 15.06 -3.78 28.97
N ASP A 381 16.26 -4.08 28.46
CA ASP A 381 17.27 -4.90 29.15
C ASP A 381 17.75 -4.09 30.36
N GLU A 382 16.95 -4.11 31.43
CA GLU A 382 17.39 -3.84 32.79
C GLU A 382 18.41 -4.91 33.20
N ASP A 383 19.67 -4.77 32.76
CA ASP A 383 20.80 -5.41 33.44
C ASP A 383 21.41 -4.42 34.43
N ASP A 384 20.87 -4.49 35.66
CA ASP A 384 21.48 -4.07 36.91
C ASP A 384 22.76 -4.91 37.16
N GLU A 385 23.95 -4.32 37.01
CA GLU A 385 25.12 -4.73 37.78
C GLU A 385 25.88 -3.51 38.33
N ASP A 386 25.73 -3.30 39.64
CA ASP A 386 26.57 -2.49 40.54
C ASP A 386 28.08 -2.76 40.33
N ASP A 387 28.92 -1.71 40.29
CA ASP A 387 30.12 -1.63 41.16
C ASP A 387 30.74 -0.21 41.22
N ASP A 388 30.52 0.44 42.36
CA ASP A 388 31.43 1.25 43.20
C ASP A 388 32.46 2.29 42.66
N ASP A 389 32.27 3.50 43.21
CA ASP A 389 33.25 4.42 43.81
C ASP A 389 34.36 5.11 42.98
N ALA A 390 34.22 6.43 42.83
CA ALA A 390 35.17 7.38 43.45
C ALA A 390 34.63 8.82 43.53
N ALA A 391 34.45 9.30 44.75
CA ALA A 391 34.11 10.66 45.11
C ALA A 391 35.16 11.70 44.66
N SER A 392 34.69 12.89 44.26
CA SER A 392 35.28 14.16 44.71
C SER A 392 34.27 15.29 44.59
N ASP A 393 33.75 15.65 45.77
CA ASP A 393 33.20 16.92 46.21
C ASP A 393 33.89 18.15 45.59
N ASP A 394 33.11 19.13 45.11
CA ASP A 394 33.23 20.51 45.61
C ASP A 394 31.98 21.35 45.29
N GLU A 395 31.62 22.16 46.27
CA GLU A 395 30.34 22.85 46.47
C GLU A 395 30.18 24.20 45.70
N GLU A 396 28.96 24.73 45.85
CA GLU A 396 28.53 26.15 45.82
C GLU A 396 27.68 26.67 44.64
N GLU A 397 26.38 26.80 44.93
CA GLU A 397 25.41 27.72 44.32
C GLU A 397 25.75 29.24 44.57
N PRO A 398 24.86 30.24 44.29
CA PRO A 398 24.42 30.73 42.98
C PRO A 398 24.51 32.28 42.88
N ALA A 399 23.91 32.81 41.80
CA ALA A 399 23.33 34.16 41.63
C ALA A 399 24.14 35.22 40.84
N ARG A 400 23.52 35.78 39.79
CA ARG A 400 22.79 37.08 39.87
C ARG A 400 22.32 37.57 38.49
N ARG A 401 21.05 38.00 38.48
CA ARG A 401 20.42 38.90 37.51
C ARG A 401 21.26 40.17 37.29
N ARG A 402 21.29 40.68 36.04
CA ARG A 402 21.35 42.14 35.77
C ARG A 402 20.86 42.47 34.36
N GLY A 403 19.86 43.34 34.31
CA GLY A 403 19.26 43.91 33.10
C GLY A 403 20.12 45.00 32.43
N PRO A 404 19.54 45.72 31.44
CA PRO A 404 20.28 46.33 30.34
C PRO A 404 20.72 47.77 30.60
N PRO A 405 21.72 48.31 29.85
CA PRO A 405 21.99 49.73 29.85
C PRO A 405 21.05 50.50 28.91
N LYS A 406 20.45 51.54 29.49
CA LYS A 406 19.69 52.63 28.85
C LYS A 406 20.60 53.49 27.96
N GLY A 407 20.05 53.89 26.81
CA GLY A 407 19.77 55.31 26.56
C GLY A 407 20.64 56.07 25.58
N ARG A 408 20.06 56.41 24.42
CA ARG A 408 20.05 57.79 23.93
C ARG A 408 18.77 58.03 23.13
N GLY A 409 17.89 58.85 23.68
CA GLY A 409 16.63 59.22 23.05
C GLY A 409 16.81 60.30 21.99
N ASN A 410 15.80 60.43 21.15
CA ASN A 410 15.16 61.72 20.98
C ASN A 410 13.66 61.52 20.79
N ALA A 411 12.90 62.24 21.60
CA ALA A 411 11.45 62.26 21.63
C ALA A 411 10.91 63.28 20.64
N VAL A 412 9.78 62.97 19.99
CA VAL A 412 8.66 63.90 19.80
C VAL A 412 7.38 63.09 19.59
N ASN A 413 6.35 63.49 20.35
CA ASN A 413 5.06 62.84 20.54
C ASN A 413 4.07 63.22 19.42
N PRO A 414 2.98 62.44 19.21
CA PRO A 414 1.98 62.60 18.16
C PRO A 414 0.79 63.46 18.63
N GLU A 415 0.24 64.30 17.76
CA GLU A 415 -1.19 64.68 17.66
C GLU A 415 -1.41 65.41 16.32
N ASP A 416 -2.62 65.28 15.77
CA ASP A 416 -3.17 65.85 14.52
C ASP A 416 -2.63 65.26 13.18
N CYS A 417 -3.44 64.85 12.20
CA CYS A 417 -4.71 65.44 11.77
C CYS A 417 -5.55 64.44 10.93
N LYS A 418 -6.87 64.66 10.97
CA LYS A 418 -7.98 63.96 10.29
C LYS A 418 -8.03 64.19 8.77
N GLN A 419 -8.74 63.28 8.10
CA GLN A 419 -9.63 63.50 6.94
C GLN A 419 -9.03 64.17 5.68
N GLN A 420 -8.89 63.38 4.61
CA GLN A 420 -9.69 63.49 3.38
C GLN A 420 -9.50 62.26 2.50
#